data_AF-A0A970N723-F1
#
_entry.id   AF-A0A970N723-F1
#
_cell.length_a   1.000
_cell.length_b   1.000
_cell.length_c   1.000
_cell.angle_alpha   90.00
_cell.angle_beta   90.00
_cell.angle_gamma   90.00
#
_symmetry.space_group_name_H-M   'P 1'
#
loop_
_entity.id
_entity.type
_entity.pdbx_description
1 polymer ?
#
loop_
_entity_poly.entity_id
_entity_poly.type
_entity_poly.pdbx_seq_one_letter_code
_entity_poly.pdbx_strand_id
1 'polypeptide(L)'
;MSRPYLGVLLDGNTKPEEMYVFPIDREGWNYYPLAQSLPEGRHSVQLVKLSETHHSVVKVKSLTMNGELIKPALVNCACRIRTIEFIGDSITAGFGINCKTEDGPFCPKEQDGWRSYAALTARQLNARFFVIAHSGWGVYKSPYGERMPDIYEYTYDKGEYWDFLSNPVDLVVVNLGTKDCSRILMWIL
;
A
#
# COMPACT_ATOMS: atom_id res chain seq x y z
N MET A 1 12.47 16.63 1.92
CA MET A 1 12.12 16.23 0.53
C MET A 1 11.16 15.04 0.61
N SER A 2 10.06 15.09 -0.14
CA SER A 2 9.13 13.96 -0.27
C SER A 2 9.83 12.84 -1.03
N ARG A 3 9.90 11.63 -0.46
CA ARG A 3 10.49 10.45 -1.09
C ARG A 3 9.73 9.18 -0.67
N PRO A 4 9.56 8.19 -1.56
CA PRO A 4 8.89 6.97 -1.18
C PRO A 4 9.72 6.13 -0.22
N TYR A 5 9.04 5.40 0.65
CA TYR A 5 9.62 4.35 1.47
C TYR A 5 9.10 2.99 1.03
N LEU A 6 10.02 2.05 0.87
CA LEU A 6 9.74 0.64 0.60
C LEU A 6 10.15 -0.21 1.79
N GLY A 7 9.43 -1.31 1.97
CA GLY A 7 9.70 -2.33 2.96
C GLY A 7 9.87 -3.70 2.31
N VAL A 8 10.81 -4.49 2.82
CA VAL A 8 11.03 -5.87 2.39
C VAL A 8 10.79 -6.83 3.53
N LEU A 9 10.02 -7.88 3.24
CA LEU A 9 9.77 -9.01 4.10
C LEU A 9 10.22 -10.29 3.39
N LEU A 10 10.77 -11.23 4.16
CA LEU A 10 11.31 -12.49 3.68
C LEU A 10 10.52 -13.67 4.24
N ASP A 11 10.44 -14.74 3.47
CA ASP A 11 10.04 -16.08 3.92
C ASP A 11 8.70 -16.12 4.67
N GLY A 12 7.70 -15.42 4.13
CA GLY A 12 6.34 -15.37 4.67
C GLY A 12 6.17 -14.49 5.92
N ASN A 13 7.22 -13.78 6.35
CA ASN A 13 7.13 -12.83 7.44
C ASN A 13 6.15 -11.69 7.10
N THR A 14 5.29 -11.33 8.05
CA THR A 14 4.33 -10.23 7.88
C THR A 14 4.50 -9.12 8.90
N LYS A 15 5.42 -9.26 9.85
CA LYS A 15 5.60 -8.36 10.99
C LYS A 15 6.29 -7.07 10.58
N PRO A 16 5.64 -5.90 10.75
CA PRO A 16 6.24 -4.62 10.38
C PRO A 16 7.57 -4.29 11.08
N GLU A 17 7.78 -4.80 12.29
CA GLU A 17 9.02 -4.60 13.08
C GLU A 17 10.22 -5.41 12.56
N GLU A 18 9.97 -6.48 11.79
CA GLU A 18 11.00 -7.32 11.19
C GLU A 18 11.25 -6.94 9.71
N MET A 19 10.56 -5.91 9.22
CA MET A 19 10.67 -5.41 7.84
C MET A 19 11.95 -4.60 7.64
N TYR A 20 12.69 -4.89 6.57
CA TYR A 20 13.78 -4.02 6.14
C TYR A 20 13.23 -2.82 5.36
N VAL A 21 13.29 -1.63 5.95
CA VAL A 21 12.73 -0.39 5.39
C VAL A 21 13.82 0.51 4.84
N PHE A 22 13.65 1.01 3.61
CA PHE A 22 14.59 1.93 2.98
C PHE A 22 13.87 2.98 2.10
N PRO A 23 14.45 4.19 1.96
CA PRO A 23 13.93 5.21 1.06
C PRO A 23 14.39 4.99 -0.39
N ILE A 24 13.61 5.49 -1.35
CA ILE A 24 14.10 5.74 -2.72
C ILE A 24 14.50 7.21 -2.82
N ASP A 25 15.78 7.47 -2.62
CA ASP A 25 16.36 8.81 -2.49
C ASP A 25 17.32 9.20 -3.62
N ARG A 26 17.45 8.33 -4.63
CA ARG A 26 18.28 8.56 -5.82
C ARG A 26 17.38 8.76 -7.03
N GLU A 27 17.68 9.80 -7.81
CA GLU A 27 17.00 10.04 -9.08
C GLU A 27 17.36 8.97 -10.12
N GLY A 28 16.42 8.71 -11.05
CA GLY A 28 16.61 7.75 -12.14
C GLY A 28 16.49 6.28 -11.72
N TRP A 29 16.94 5.38 -12.62
CA TRP A 29 16.89 3.94 -12.42
C TRP A 29 18.06 3.47 -11.56
N ASN A 30 17.75 2.92 -10.38
CA ASN A 30 18.73 2.47 -9.40
C ASN A 30 18.45 1.04 -8.96
N TYR A 31 19.51 0.30 -8.61
CA TYR A 31 19.39 -1.01 -7.97
C TYR A 31 19.36 -0.85 -6.44
N TYR A 32 18.40 -1.56 -5.84
CA TYR A 32 18.25 -1.68 -4.39
C TYR A 32 18.28 -3.17 -4.02
N PRO A 33 19.18 -3.59 -3.11
CA PRO A 33 19.19 -4.97 -2.68
C PRO A 33 17.93 -5.28 -1.86
N LEU A 34 17.16 -6.28 -2.29
CA LEU A 34 15.96 -6.72 -1.56
C LEU A 34 16.31 -7.79 -0.51
N ALA A 35 17.24 -8.68 -0.84
CA ALA A 35 17.76 -9.69 0.07
C ALA A 35 19.23 -9.98 -0.27
N GLN A 36 20.04 -10.29 0.73
CA GLN A 36 21.46 -10.59 0.58
C GLN A 36 21.88 -11.68 1.56
N SER A 37 22.92 -12.44 1.20
CA SER A 37 23.53 -13.45 2.08
C SER A 37 22.54 -14.48 2.64
N LEU A 38 21.51 -14.83 1.85
CA LEU A 38 20.58 -15.89 2.21
C LEU A 38 21.27 -17.25 2.04
N PRO A 39 20.99 -18.23 2.92
CA PRO A 39 21.40 -19.62 2.70
C PRO A 39 20.90 -20.16 1.36
N GLU A 40 21.52 -21.22 0.86
CA GLU A 40 21.00 -21.92 -0.31
C GLU A 40 19.62 -22.52 0.01
N GLY A 41 18.60 -22.19 -0.78
CA GLY A 41 17.25 -22.64 -0.53
C GLY A 41 16.18 -21.88 -1.30
N ARG A 42 14.92 -22.22 -1.02
CA ARG A 42 13.75 -21.50 -1.54
C ARG A 42 13.42 -20.35 -0.62
N HIS A 43 13.34 -19.15 -1.17
CA HIS A 43 12.97 -17.94 -0.44
C HIS A 43 11.78 -17.25 -1.09
N SER A 44 11.00 -16.55 -0.28
CA SER A 44 9.97 -15.62 -0.76
C SER A 44 10.37 -14.20 -0.40
N VAL A 45 10.24 -13.26 -1.33
CA VAL A 45 10.51 -11.84 -1.11
C VAL A 45 9.24 -11.06 -1.37
N GLN A 46 8.77 -10.31 -0.37
CA GLN A 46 7.65 -9.38 -0.51
C GLN A 46 8.17 -7.95 -0.41
N LEU A 47 7.98 -7.19 -1.48
CA LEU A 47 8.27 -5.76 -1.54
C LEU A 47 6.97 -4.97 -1.35
N VAL A 48 6.95 -4.07 -0.39
CA VAL A 48 5.77 -3.27 -0.03
C VAL A 48 6.11 -1.78 -0.15
N LYS A 49 5.25 -1.00 -0.80
CA LYS A 49 5.34 0.46 -0.75
C LYS A 49 4.61 0.96 0.49
N LEU A 50 5.32 1.67 1.37
CA LEU A 50 4.81 2.10 2.68
C LEU A 50 4.14 3.47 2.64
N SER A 51 4.70 4.39 1.85
CA SER A 51 4.20 5.75 1.68
C SER A 51 3.09 5.81 0.62
N GLU A 52 2.13 6.73 0.76
CA GLU A 52 1.03 6.89 -0.19
C GLU A 52 1.46 7.44 -1.56
N THR A 53 0.53 7.40 -2.53
CA THR A 53 0.74 7.89 -3.91
C THR A 53 0.82 9.41 -4.00
N HIS A 54 0.16 10.15 -3.10
CA HIS A 54 0.19 11.63 -3.04
C HIS A 54 1.60 12.20 -3.14
N HIS A 55 2.55 11.50 -2.54
CA HIS A 55 3.90 11.98 -2.33
C HIS A 55 4.91 11.42 -3.32
N SER A 56 4.60 10.29 -3.96
CA SER A 56 5.52 9.57 -4.83
C SER A 56 4.90 8.37 -5.56
N VAL A 57 5.39 8.15 -6.78
CA VAL A 57 5.17 6.94 -7.57
C VAL A 57 6.47 6.14 -7.62
N VAL A 58 6.40 4.83 -7.45
CA VAL A 58 7.54 3.92 -7.58
C VAL A 58 7.32 3.02 -8.79
N LYS A 59 8.32 2.94 -9.68
CA LYS A 59 8.31 2.05 -10.85
C LYS A 59 9.37 0.98 -10.67
N VAL A 60 9.01 -0.28 -10.95
CA VAL A 60 9.93 -1.42 -10.95
C VAL A 60 10.22 -1.81 -12.39
N LYS A 61 11.51 -1.82 -12.77
CA LYS A 61 11.94 -2.12 -14.15
C LYS A 61 12.36 -3.57 -14.34
N SER A 62 13.14 -4.10 -13.40
CA SER A 62 13.69 -5.45 -13.48
C SER A 62 13.94 -6.00 -12.08
N LEU A 63 13.98 -7.32 -12.01
CA LEU A 63 14.42 -8.07 -10.83
C LEU A 63 15.63 -8.91 -11.23
N THR A 64 16.73 -8.74 -10.51
CA THR A 64 17.96 -9.52 -10.70
C THR A 64 18.17 -10.39 -9.47
N MET A 65 18.51 -11.67 -9.67
CA MET A 65 18.72 -12.61 -8.57
C MET A 65 19.82 -13.62 -8.91
N ASN A 66 20.49 -14.09 -7.85
CA ASN A 66 21.43 -15.22 -7.93
C ASN A 66 20.65 -16.51 -7.64
N GLY A 67 19.92 -16.98 -8.64
CA GLY A 67 19.01 -18.11 -8.51
C GLY A 67 17.97 -18.10 -9.63
N GLU A 68 16.97 -18.95 -9.52
CA GLU A 68 15.89 -19.03 -10.49
C GLU A 68 14.58 -18.55 -9.87
N LEU A 69 13.79 -17.80 -10.66
CA LEU A 69 12.46 -17.42 -10.25
C LEU A 69 11.56 -18.66 -10.27
N ILE A 70 11.23 -19.14 -9.08
CA ILE A 70 10.27 -20.22 -8.92
C ILE A 70 8.88 -19.61 -9.06
N LYS A 71 8.13 -20.00 -10.09
CA LYS A 71 6.69 -19.67 -10.14
C LYS A 71 6.07 -20.15 -8.84
N PRO A 72 5.26 -19.32 -8.14
CA PRO A 72 4.52 -19.80 -6.99
C PRO A 72 3.83 -21.10 -7.42
N ALA A 73 4.05 -22.20 -6.67
CA ALA A 73 3.24 -23.38 -6.88
C ALA A 73 1.80 -22.88 -6.85
N LEU A 74 1.01 -23.21 -7.86
CA LEU A 74 -0.43 -22.97 -7.83
C LEU A 74 -0.89 -23.70 -6.57
N VAL A 75 -0.99 -22.96 -5.45
CA VAL A 75 -1.47 -23.53 -4.21
C VAL A 75 -2.86 -23.98 -4.60
N ASN A 76 -3.09 -25.28 -4.50
CA ASN A 76 -4.34 -25.94 -4.80
C ASN A 76 -5.38 -25.48 -3.76
N CYS A 77 -5.70 -24.19 -3.77
CA CYS A 77 -6.69 -23.57 -2.95
C CYS A 77 -7.99 -23.70 -3.73
N ALA A 78 -8.69 -24.81 -3.48
CA ALA A 78 -10.08 -24.97 -3.91
C ALA A 78 -10.98 -23.80 -3.43
N CYS A 79 -10.51 -23.00 -2.48
CA CYS A 79 -11.09 -21.71 -2.10
C CYS A 79 -10.34 -20.54 -2.75
N ARG A 80 -11.03 -19.76 -3.58
CA ARG A 80 -10.59 -18.44 -4.05
C ARG A 80 -10.13 -17.59 -2.85
N ILE A 81 -8.90 -17.06 -2.91
CA ILE A 81 -8.43 -16.04 -1.96
C ILE A 81 -9.31 -14.81 -2.15
N ARG A 82 -9.97 -14.35 -1.07
CA ARG A 82 -10.81 -13.15 -1.12
C ARG A 82 -9.95 -11.92 -1.38
N THR A 83 -10.50 -10.95 -2.09
CA THR A 83 -9.87 -9.65 -2.34
C THR A 83 -10.69 -8.53 -1.72
N ILE A 84 -10.05 -7.66 -0.94
CA ILE A 84 -10.70 -6.50 -0.30
C ILE A 84 -10.11 -5.21 -0.87
N GLU A 85 -10.97 -4.29 -1.30
CA GLU A 85 -10.56 -2.94 -1.68
C GLU A 85 -10.81 -1.97 -0.53
N PHE A 86 -9.79 -1.24 -0.12
CA PHE A 86 -9.91 -0.18 0.88
C PHE A 86 -9.78 1.18 0.21
N ILE A 87 -10.82 2.00 0.34
CA ILE A 87 -10.88 3.36 -0.19
C ILE A 87 -10.89 4.31 1.01
N GLY A 88 -9.97 5.28 1.08
CA GLY A 88 -9.92 6.15 2.24
C GLY A 88 -9.00 7.35 2.20
N ASP A 89 -8.89 8.02 3.34
CA ASP A 89 -8.02 9.18 3.52
C ASP A 89 -6.69 8.80 4.22
N SER A 90 -6.08 9.77 4.90
CA SER A 90 -4.88 9.62 5.74
C SER A 90 -4.93 8.43 6.70
N ILE A 91 -6.10 8.09 7.25
CA ILE A 91 -6.26 6.97 8.19
C ILE A 91 -5.98 5.64 7.47
N THR A 92 -6.53 5.47 6.27
CA THR A 92 -6.34 4.27 5.45
C THR A 92 -4.93 4.21 4.88
N ALA A 93 -4.33 5.37 4.57
CA ALA A 93 -2.96 5.49 4.11
C ALA A 93 -1.89 5.22 5.21
N GLY A 94 -2.29 5.06 6.47
CA GLY A 94 -1.35 4.88 7.59
C GLY A 94 -0.50 6.12 7.88
N PHE A 95 -1.03 7.32 7.61
CA PHE A 95 -0.35 8.59 7.83
C PHE A 95 0.04 8.74 9.31
N GLY A 96 1.32 9.00 9.56
CA GLY A 96 1.84 9.27 10.91
C GLY A 96 1.73 8.11 11.91
N ILE A 97 1.46 6.88 11.45
CA ILE A 97 1.25 5.73 12.34
C ILE A 97 2.49 5.36 13.16
N ASN A 98 3.68 5.77 12.71
CA ASN A 98 4.94 5.59 13.42
C ASN A 98 5.43 6.90 14.10
N CYS A 99 4.63 7.98 14.07
CA CYS A 99 4.96 9.22 14.78
C CYS A 99 5.02 8.98 16.28
N LYS A 100 5.99 9.62 16.95
CA LYS A 100 6.12 9.57 18.42
C LYS A 100 5.37 10.69 19.13
N THR A 101 4.91 11.69 18.39
CA THR A 101 4.27 12.90 18.89
C THR A 101 3.06 13.22 18.02
N GLU A 102 1.96 13.65 18.64
CA GLU A 102 0.70 13.94 17.94
C GLU A 102 0.77 15.19 17.04
N ASP A 103 1.55 16.21 17.44
CA ASP A 103 1.59 17.53 16.78
C ASP A 103 2.82 17.75 15.87
N GLY A 104 3.52 16.69 15.48
CA GLY A 104 4.69 16.78 14.61
C GLY A 104 4.33 17.13 13.16
N PRO A 105 5.22 17.81 12.40
CA PRO A 105 5.03 17.96 10.95
C PRO A 105 5.05 16.59 10.27
N PHE A 106 4.33 16.45 9.16
CA PHE A 106 4.33 15.20 8.40
C PHE A 106 5.73 14.77 7.96
N CYS A 107 6.05 13.50 8.20
CA CYS A 107 7.24 12.86 7.66
C CYS A 107 6.83 11.57 6.90
N PRO A 108 7.19 11.43 5.61
CA PRO A 108 6.91 10.20 4.85
C PRO A 108 7.50 8.92 5.47
N LYS A 109 8.56 9.05 6.28
CA LYS A 109 9.17 7.93 7.02
C LYS A 109 8.24 7.39 8.12
N GLU A 110 7.35 8.24 8.63
CA GLU A 110 6.43 7.92 9.72
C GLU A 110 5.09 7.37 9.22
N GLN A 111 4.85 7.44 7.90
CA GLN A 111 3.75 6.77 7.24
C GLN A 111 4.10 5.31 6.96
N ASP A 112 3.16 4.41 7.26
CA ASP A 112 3.33 2.98 7.02
C ASP A 112 1.99 2.32 6.69
N GLY A 113 1.71 2.20 5.39
CA GLY A 113 0.52 1.51 4.89
C GLY A 113 0.46 0.03 5.29
N TRP A 114 1.59 -0.60 5.60
CA TRP A 114 1.64 -2.00 6.07
C TRP A 114 1.25 -2.14 7.53
N ARG A 115 1.31 -1.06 8.33
CA ARG A 115 0.76 -1.00 9.70
C ARG A 115 -0.69 -0.53 9.76
N SER A 116 -1.26 -0.07 8.64
CA SER A 116 -2.64 0.44 8.58
C SER A 116 -3.67 -0.63 8.95
N TYR A 117 -4.85 -0.19 9.40
CA TYR A 117 -5.98 -1.08 9.68
C TYR A 117 -6.37 -1.90 8.43
N ALA A 118 -6.24 -1.32 7.23
CA ALA A 118 -6.52 -2.00 5.97
C ALA A 118 -5.61 -3.22 5.78
N ALA A 119 -4.30 -3.02 5.90
CA ALA A 119 -3.32 -4.11 5.78
C ALA A 119 -3.45 -5.14 6.92
N LEU A 120 -3.69 -4.69 8.16
CA LEU A 120 -3.93 -5.58 9.30
C LEU A 120 -5.17 -6.46 9.08
N THR A 121 -6.29 -5.87 8.67
CA THR A 121 -7.54 -6.57 8.40
C THR A 121 -7.37 -7.60 7.28
N ALA A 122 -6.76 -7.20 6.16
CA ALA A 122 -6.54 -8.10 5.03
C ALA A 122 -5.67 -9.31 5.40
N ARG A 123 -4.57 -9.09 6.14
CA ARG A 123 -3.71 -10.18 6.62
C ARG A 123 -4.44 -11.11 7.59
N GLN A 124 -5.21 -10.56 8.52
CA GLN A 124 -5.98 -11.35 9.49
C GLN A 124 -7.05 -12.22 8.82
N LEU A 125 -7.62 -11.75 7.70
CA LEU A 125 -8.59 -12.48 6.89
C LEU A 125 -7.95 -13.39 5.82
N ASN A 126 -6.61 -13.44 5.76
CA ASN A 126 -5.87 -14.11 4.69
C ASN A 126 -6.37 -13.72 3.28
N ALA A 127 -6.59 -12.41 3.09
CA ALA A 127 -7.14 -11.81 1.88
C ALA A 127 -6.08 -11.01 1.12
N ARG A 128 -6.21 -10.99 -0.21
CA ARG A 128 -5.56 -9.97 -1.04
C ARG A 128 -6.21 -8.63 -0.78
N PHE A 129 -5.49 -7.55 -1.01
CA PHE A 129 -6.06 -6.23 -0.84
C PHE A 129 -5.49 -5.18 -1.77
N PHE A 130 -6.32 -4.18 -2.05
CA PHE A 130 -5.94 -2.92 -2.68
C PHE A 130 -6.16 -1.78 -1.69
N VAL A 131 -5.30 -0.77 -1.73
CA VAL A 131 -5.44 0.44 -0.92
C VAL A 131 -5.42 1.64 -1.84
N ILE A 132 -6.56 2.31 -1.96
CA ILE A 132 -6.74 3.56 -2.68
C ILE A 132 -6.97 4.62 -1.61
N ALA A 133 -5.87 5.24 -1.17
CA ALA A 133 -5.92 6.19 -0.08
C ALA A 133 -5.11 7.44 -0.35
N HIS A 134 -5.67 8.59 0.02
CA HIS A 134 -5.06 9.89 -0.20
C HIS A 134 -5.30 10.83 0.98
N SER A 135 -4.22 11.22 1.64
CA SER A 135 -4.26 12.10 2.81
C SER A 135 -4.87 13.45 2.46
N GLY A 136 -5.87 13.86 3.25
CA GLY A 136 -6.54 15.15 3.07
C GLY A 136 -7.71 15.13 2.10
N TRP A 137 -8.02 14.02 1.42
CA TRP A 137 -9.07 13.96 0.41
C TRP A 137 -10.42 13.57 1.02
N GLY A 138 -11.52 14.11 0.45
CA GLY A 138 -12.90 13.82 0.87
C GLY A 138 -13.69 13.06 -0.20
N VAL A 139 -14.96 12.75 0.08
CA VAL A 139 -15.89 12.20 -0.92
C VAL A 139 -16.41 13.30 -1.85
N TYR A 140 -16.94 14.38 -1.26
CA TYR A 140 -17.58 15.48 -1.95
C TYR A 140 -16.66 16.70 -2.07
N LYS A 141 -16.05 17.13 -0.96
CA LYS A 141 -15.14 18.27 -0.96
C LYS A 141 -14.26 18.27 0.28
N SER A 142 -12.96 18.05 0.09
CA SER A 142 -11.96 18.30 1.13
C SER A 142 -11.79 19.81 1.42
N PRO A 143 -11.12 20.20 2.52
CA PRO A 143 -10.77 21.60 2.77
C PRO A 143 -9.83 22.18 1.70
N TYR A 144 -9.16 21.32 0.93
CA TYR A 144 -8.21 21.71 -0.12
C TYR A 144 -8.81 21.55 -1.55
N GLY A 145 -9.99 20.94 -1.67
CA GLY A 145 -10.80 20.87 -2.89
C GLY A 145 -10.74 19.53 -3.63
N GLU A 146 -9.88 18.59 -3.23
CA GLU A 146 -9.73 17.28 -3.85
C GLU A 146 -10.75 16.26 -3.34
N ARG A 147 -11.05 15.29 -4.20
CA ARG A 147 -12.11 14.30 -3.98
C ARG A 147 -11.64 12.93 -4.43
N MET A 148 -11.88 11.91 -3.61
CA MET A 148 -11.52 10.52 -3.96
C MET A 148 -12.11 10.06 -5.31
N PRO A 149 -13.36 10.41 -5.69
CA PRO A 149 -13.88 10.06 -7.01
C PRO A 149 -13.03 10.55 -8.18
N ASP A 150 -12.21 11.59 -8.01
CA ASP A 150 -11.37 12.14 -9.07
C ASP A 150 -10.15 11.26 -9.40
N ILE A 151 -9.81 10.27 -8.55
CA ILE A 151 -8.68 9.34 -8.77
C ILE A 151 -9.08 7.86 -8.74
N TYR A 152 -10.31 7.52 -8.35
CA TYR A 152 -10.72 6.13 -8.13
C TYR A 152 -10.57 5.25 -9.38
N GLU A 153 -10.80 5.83 -10.56
CA GLU A 153 -10.75 5.09 -11.82
C GLU A 153 -9.32 4.86 -12.35
N TYR A 154 -8.28 5.30 -11.62
CA TYR A 154 -6.90 5.26 -12.07
C TYR A 154 -6.04 4.26 -11.29
N THR A 155 -5.06 3.69 -11.97
CA THR A 155 -4.03 2.78 -11.43
C THR A 155 -3.15 3.43 -10.36
N TYR A 156 -2.88 4.72 -10.49
CA TYR A 156 -2.18 5.57 -9.52
C TYR A 156 -2.49 7.04 -9.82
N ASP A 157 -2.96 7.80 -8.83
CA ASP A 157 -3.33 9.22 -8.98
C ASP A 157 -4.07 9.52 -10.31
N LYS A 158 -3.52 10.32 -11.23
CA LYS A 158 -4.09 10.56 -12.58
C LYS A 158 -3.28 9.91 -13.70
N GLY A 159 -2.81 8.69 -13.46
CA GLY A 159 -2.06 7.86 -14.40
C GLY A 159 -2.95 7.16 -15.43
N GLU A 160 -2.70 5.86 -15.64
CA GLU A 160 -3.52 5.03 -16.53
C GLU A 160 -4.82 4.61 -15.84
N TYR A 161 -5.89 4.37 -16.61
CA TYR A 161 -7.14 3.83 -16.07
C TYR A 161 -6.95 2.42 -15.50
N TRP A 162 -7.61 2.15 -14.37
CA TRP A 162 -7.63 0.84 -13.74
C TRP A 162 -8.61 -0.09 -14.45
N ASP A 163 -8.16 -1.31 -14.77
CA ASP A 163 -9.02 -2.36 -15.31
C ASP A 163 -9.68 -3.13 -14.16
N PHE A 164 -10.88 -2.68 -13.78
CA PHE A 164 -11.71 -3.32 -12.77
C PHE A 164 -12.16 -4.73 -13.16
N LEU A 165 -12.33 -5.02 -14.46
CA LEU A 165 -12.79 -6.33 -14.92
C LEU A 165 -11.72 -7.40 -14.74
N SER A 166 -10.46 -7.04 -14.96
CA SER A 166 -9.31 -7.93 -14.71
C SER A 166 -8.98 -8.10 -13.23
N ASN A 167 -9.53 -7.25 -12.34
CA ASN A 167 -9.22 -7.23 -10.91
C ASN A 167 -10.49 -7.23 -10.03
N PRO A 168 -11.34 -8.27 -10.09
CA PRO A 168 -12.58 -8.31 -9.32
C PRO A 168 -12.31 -8.41 -7.81
N VAL A 169 -13.02 -7.60 -7.04
CA VAL A 169 -12.96 -7.54 -5.57
C VAL A 169 -14.20 -8.18 -4.95
N ASP A 170 -14.06 -8.76 -3.76
CA ASP A 170 -15.16 -9.43 -3.03
C ASP A 170 -15.80 -8.52 -1.99
N LEU A 171 -15.07 -7.51 -1.52
CA LEU A 171 -15.51 -6.55 -0.51
C LEU A 171 -14.87 -5.19 -0.79
N VAL A 172 -15.64 -4.12 -0.63
CA VAL A 172 -15.15 -2.73 -0.66
C VAL A 172 -15.39 -2.11 0.70
N VAL A 173 -14.34 -1.55 1.31
CA VAL A 173 -14.38 -0.83 2.58
C VAL A 173 -14.11 0.63 2.29
N VAL A 174 -15.09 1.49 2.55
CA VAL A 174 -14.96 2.94 2.36
C VAL A 174 -14.84 3.62 3.71
N ASN A 175 -13.68 4.23 3.95
CA ASN A 175 -13.39 5.04 5.12
C ASN A 175 -13.00 6.47 4.69
N LEU A 176 -14.02 7.22 4.29
CA LEU A 176 -13.96 8.62 3.89
C LEU A 176 -15.05 9.40 4.62
N GLY A 177 -14.89 10.73 4.68
CA GLY A 177 -15.82 11.62 5.39
C GLY A 177 -15.13 12.54 6.39
N THR A 178 -13.94 12.16 6.86
CA THR A 178 -13.16 12.94 7.86
C THR A 178 -12.81 14.33 7.34
N LYS A 179 -12.57 14.44 6.03
CA LYS A 179 -12.17 15.69 5.36
C LYS A 179 -13.33 16.38 4.66
N ASP A 180 -14.51 15.79 4.64
CA ASP A 180 -15.69 16.43 4.06
C ASP A 180 -16.19 17.53 5.01
N CYS A 181 -16.28 18.77 4.50
CA CYS A 181 -16.77 19.91 5.30
C CYS A 181 -18.22 19.73 5.81
N SER A 182 -18.93 18.71 5.34
CA SER A 182 -20.22 18.22 5.85
C SER A 182 -20.12 16.71 6.03
N ARG A 183 -20.03 16.24 7.27
CA ARG A 183 -19.80 14.83 7.67
C ARG A 183 -20.60 13.81 6.83
N ILE A 184 -19.93 12.78 6.31
CA ILE A 184 -20.56 11.57 5.75
C ILE A 184 -20.28 10.38 6.69
N LEU A 185 -21.30 9.55 6.92
CA LEU A 185 -21.31 8.41 7.85
C LEU A 185 -20.87 7.11 7.14
N MET A 186 -20.09 6.27 7.83
CA MET A 186 -19.62 4.96 7.36
C MET A 186 -20.76 3.95 7.12
N TRP A 187 -20.59 3.10 6.10
CA TRP A 187 -21.37 1.86 5.91
C TRP A 187 -20.44 0.69 5.61
N ILE A 188 -20.75 -0.48 6.17
CA ILE A 188 -20.24 -1.77 5.73
C ILE A 188 -21.42 -2.44 5.03
N LEU A 189 -21.29 -2.72 3.72
CA LEU A 189 -22.27 -3.49 2.95
C LEU A 189 -21.87 -4.97 2.88
#